data_AF-A0A1D1YRG2-F1
#
_entry.id   AF-A0A1D1YRG2-F1
#
_cell.length_a   1.000
_cell.length_b   1.000
_cell.length_c   1.000
_cell.angle_alpha   90.00
_cell.angle_beta   90.00
_cell.angle_gamma   90.00
#
_symmetry.space_group_name_H-M   'P 1'
#
loop_
_entity.id
_entity.type
_entity.pdbx_description
1 polymer ?
#
loop_
_entity_poly.entity_id
_entity_poly.type
_entity_poly.pdbx_seq_one_letter_code
_entity_poly.pdbx_strand_id
1 'polypeptide(L)'
;KHQKNQKNRYAMESGEIVKRLSLLEEQRNLFLETAKTNGWFKEETEEEEEREIKGEKLTAVNMVNADNTILEQQSLSALDFRVHHLEKSIFGFDPVTKKASVHEKFKEQLSLLKRVDEIKKDFNTIIRERDGTDGLKSFLEIYDQVSELVSPFKDSALAMERVILTPESKAEIVASSAGELESVAEQLKQIDELQPLIEASEFKSLEKHLPQLTPIETIHIDQAAESNESSARVTGLLENYNGIVNTLSEIFISWDNILTTIEANVSAIERARGN
;
A
#
# COMPACT_ATOMS: atom_id res chain seq x y z
N LYS A 1 21.35 -44.67 20.48
CA LYS A 1 20.51 -43.99 21.52
C LYS A 1 20.28 -42.49 21.23
N HIS A 2 21.25 -41.74 20.67
CA HIS A 2 21.07 -40.30 20.38
C HIS A 2 20.03 -39.94 19.30
N GLN A 3 19.94 -40.67 18.18
CA GLN A 3 18.95 -40.38 17.12
C GLN A 3 17.49 -40.57 17.55
N LYS A 4 17.21 -41.52 18.46
CA LYS A 4 15.85 -41.79 18.94
C LYS A 4 15.33 -40.67 19.87
N ASN A 5 16.23 -40.02 20.61
CA ASN A 5 15.89 -38.88 21.47
C ASN A 5 15.62 -37.59 20.67
N GLN A 6 16.30 -37.38 19.54
CA GLN A 6 16.01 -36.22 18.70
C GLN A 6 14.66 -36.36 18.00
N LYS A 7 14.33 -37.55 17.46
CA LYS A 7 13.05 -37.79 16.80
C LYS A 7 11.84 -37.62 17.74
N ASN A 8 11.97 -38.03 19.01
CA ASN A 8 10.93 -37.78 20.02
C ASN A 8 10.79 -36.31 20.39
N ARG A 9 11.90 -35.54 20.39
CA ARG A 9 11.87 -34.11 20.68
C ARG A 9 11.16 -33.33 19.57
N TYR A 10 11.46 -33.63 18.31
CA TYR A 10 10.77 -33.04 17.15
C TYR A 10 9.28 -33.42 17.08
N ALA A 11 8.90 -34.64 17.47
CA ALA A 11 7.49 -35.04 17.53
C ALA A 11 6.72 -34.30 18.64
N MET A 12 7.38 -33.99 19.75
CA MET A 12 6.78 -33.25 20.87
C MET A 12 6.65 -31.75 20.55
N GLU A 13 7.68 -31.15 19.96
CA GLU A 13 7.66 -29.77 19.46
C GLU A 13 6.61 -29.58 18.35
N SER A 14 6.50 -30.54 17.43
CA SER A 14 5.46 -30.52 16.39
C SER A 14 4.04 -30.61 16.99
N GLY A 15 3.84 -31.45 18.02
CA GLY A 15 2.57 -31.53 18.74
C GLY A 15 2.21 -30.24 19.50
N GLU A 16 3.20 -29.54 20.05
CA GLU A 16 2.99 -28.24 20.70
C GLU A 16 2.65 -27.13 19.70
N ILE A 17 3.29 -27.11 18.53
CA ILE A 17 2.99 -26.16 17.46
C ILE A 17 1.56 -26.35 16.95
N VAL A 18 1.12 -27.59 16.74
CA VAL A 18 -0.26 -27.89 16.30
C VAL A 18 -1.28 -27.44 17.36
N LYS A 19 -0.99 -27.63 18.65
CA LYS A 19 -1.84 -27.11 19.73
C LYS A 19 -1.92 -25.59 19.75
N ARG A 20 -0.80 -24.90 19.53
CA ARG A 20 -0.77 -23.42 19.45
C ARG A 20 -1.53 -22.91 18.24
N LEU A 21 -1.43 -23.57 17.09
CA LEU A 21 -2.18 -23.21 15.89
C LEU A 21 -3.69 -23.43 16.09
N SER A 22 -4.09 -24.53 16.72
CA SER A 22 -5.49 -24.78 17.08
C SER A 22 -6.03 -23.70 18.03
N LEU A 23 -5.24 -23.31 19.03
CA LEU A 23 -5.62 -22.25 19.98
C LEU A 23 -5.77 -20.89 19.28
N LEU A 24 -4.86 -20.56 18.35
CA LEU A 24 -4.92 -19.33 17.56
C LEU A 24 -6.13 -19.30 16.62
N GLU A 25 -6.48 -20.44 16.02
CA GLU A 25 -7.66 -20.56 15.17
C GLU A 25 -8.96 -20.41 15.97
N GLU A 26 -8.99 -20.95 17.19
CA GLU A 26 -10.11 -20.78 18.13
C GLU A 26 -10.24 -19.32 18.60
N GLN A 27 -9.12 -18.65 18.88
CA GLN A 27 -9.09 -17.22 19.19
C GLN A 27 -9.54 -16.35 18.01
N ARG A 28 -9.13 -16.67 16.78
CA ARG A 28 -9.57 -15.99 15.56
C ARG A 28 -11.08 -16.10 15.38
N ASN A 29 -11.62 -17.30 15.57
CA ASN A 29 -13.05 -17.55 15.44
C ASN A 29 -13.85 -16.82 16.53
N LEU A 30 -13.35 -16.78 17.77
CA LEU A 30 -13.95 -16.01 18.86
C LEU A 30 -13.96 -14.50 18.55
N PHE A 31 -12.88 -13.98 17.98
CA PHE A 31 -12.79 -12.58 17.55
C PHE A 31 -13.76 -12.27 16.40
N LEU A 32 -13.87 -13.14 15.40
CA LEU A 32 -14.83 -13.02 14.30
C LEU A 32 -16.28 -13.02 14.79
N GLU A 33 -16.63 -13.92 15.71
CA GLU A 33 -17.97 -13.95 16.30
C GLU A 33 -18.24 -12.69 17.13
N THR A 34 -17.27 -12.23 17.93
CA THR A 34 -17.40 -10.98 18.70
C THR A 34 -17.51 -9.74 17.79
N ALA A 35 -16.82 -9.73 16.65
CA ALA A 35 -16.89 -8.66 15.66
C ALA A 35 -18.24 -8.64 14.91
N LYS A 36 -18.84 -9.81 14.66
CA LYS A 36 -20.21 -9.93 14.14
C LYS A 36 -21.26 -9.46 15.15
N THR A 37 -21.15 -9.86 16.42
CA THR A 37 -22.11 -9.43 17.47
C THR A 37 -22.02 -7.94 17.78
N ASN A 38 -20.85 -7.33 17.63
CA ASN A 38 -20.63 -5.91 17.89
C ASN A 38 -20.89 -5.01 16.66
N GLY A 39 -21.39 -5.56 15.55
CA GLY A 39 -21.78 -4.79 14.36
C GLY A 39 -20.60 -4.08 13.66
N TRP A 40 -19.38 -4.58 13.80
CA TRP A 40 -18.20 -4.03 13.12
C TRP A 40 -18.15 -4.41 11.64
N PHE A 41 -18.89 -5.45 11.27
CA PHE A 41 -19.27 -5.71 9.88
C PHE A 41 -20.73 -5.30 9.72
N LYS A 42 -20.98 -4.20 9.01
CA LYS A 42 -22.31 -3.96 8.45
C LYS A 42 -22.53 -5.04 7.40
N GLU A 43 -23.53 -5.90 7.61
CA GLU A 43 -24.23 -6.53 6.50
C GLU A 43 -24.79 -5.39 5.65
N GLU A 44 -24.13 -5.12 4.52
CA GLU A 44 -24.81 -4.47 3.40
C GLU A 44 -25.85 -5.49 2.92
N THR A 45 -27.05 -5.38 3.48
CA THR A 45 -28.26 -5.95 2.93
C THR A 45 -28.43 -5.36 1.53
N GLU A 46 -28.04 -6.14 0.52
CA GLU A 46 -28.52 -5.95 -0.85
C GLU A 46 -30.04 -6.14 -0.81
N GLU A 47 -30.76 -5.01 -0.84
CA GLU A 47 -32.17 -4.99 -1.24
C GLU A 47 -32.22 -5.39 -2.72
N GLU A 48 -32.46 -6.69 -2.96
CA GLU A 48 -32.87 -7.22 -4.25
C GLU A 48 -34.20 -6.58 -4.66
N GLU A 49 -34.16 -5.47 -5.39
CA GLU A 49 -35.23 -5.12 -6.32
C GLU A 49 -35.28 -6.20 -7.40
N GLU A 50 -36.23 -7.13 -7.27
CA GLU A 50 -36.66 -8.03 -8.34
C GLU A 50 -37.05 -7.21 -9.59
N ARG A 51 -36.10 -7.02 -10.51
CA ARG A 51 -36.42 -6.78 -11.91
C ARG A 51 -36.09 -8.03 -12.70
N GLU A 52 -37.15 -8.74 -13.05
CA GLU A 52 -37.21 -9.85 -13.97
C GLU A 52 -36.52 -9.48 -15.32
N ILE A 53 -35.21 -9.71 -15.42
CA ILE A 53 -34.50 -9.69 -16.70
C ILE A 53 -34.52 -11.11 -17.23
N LYS A 54 -35.51 -11.39 -18.08
CA LYS A 54 -35.51 -12.56 -18.96
C LYS A 54 -34.17 -12.62 -19.69
N GLY A 55 -33.45 -13.71 -19.51
CA GLY A 55 -32.21 -13.98 -20.24
C GLY A 55 -32.49 -14.07 -21.74
N GLU A 56 -32.35 -12.95 -22.44
CA GLU A 56 -32.20 -12.95 -23.88
C GLU A 56 -30.74 -13.31 -24.21
N LYS A 57 -30.58 -14.44 -24.89
CA LYS A 57 -29.32 -14.87 -25.49
C LYS A 57 -28.70 -13.72 -26.28
N LEU A 58 -27.53 -13.27 -25.84
CA LEU A 58 -26.65 -12.39 -26.60
C LEU A 58 -26.44 -13.00 -27.99
N THR A 59 -27.04 -12.36 -28.99
CA THR A 59 -26.85 -12.72 -30.39
C THR A 59 -25.67 -11.89 -30.92
N ALA A 60 -24.87 -12.43 -31.85
CA ALA A 60 -23.64 -11.83 -32.37
C ALA A 60 -23.76 -10.35 -32.84
N VAL A 61 -24.97 -9.88 -33.12
CA VAL A 61 -25.29 -8.48 -33.46
C VAL A 61 -25.01 -7.51 -32.29
N ASN A 62 -25.16 -7.94 -31.04
CA ASN A 62 -24.92 -7.10 -29.86
C ASN A 62 -23.42 -6.94 -29.53
N MET A 63 -22.57 -7.88 -29.95
CA MET A 63 -21.11 -7.75 -29.81
C MET A 63 -20.56 -6.71 -30.79
N VAL A 64 -21.09 -6.64 -32.01
CA VAL A 64 -20.70 -5.61 -33.01
C VAL A 64 -21.11 -4.21 -32.56
N ASN A 65 -22.24 -4.06 -31.86
CA ASN A 65 -22.62 -2.77 -31.27
C ASN A 65 -21.76 -2.42 -30.05
N ALA A 66 -21.35 -3.39 -29.24
CA ALA A 66 -20.41 -3.15 -28.15
C ALA A 66 -19.04 -2.69 -28.69
N ASP A 67 -18.53 -3.32 -29.75
CA ASP A 67 -17.28 -2.94 -30.41
C ASP A 67 -17.35 -1.53 -31.00
N ASN A 68 -18.49 -1.15 -31.61
CA ASN A 68 -18.72 0.22 -32.06
C ASN A 68 -18.77 1.22 -30.90
N THR A 69 -19.39 0.88 -29.77
CA THR A 69 -19.40 1.76 -28.59
C THR A 69 -18.03 1.87 -27.92
N ILE A 70 -17.20 0.82 -27.96
CA ILE A 70 -15.83 0.84 -27.43
C ILE A 70 -14.93 1.67 -28.35
N LEU A 71 -15.06 1.54 -29.67
CA LEU A 71 -14.35 2.39 -30.64
C LEU A 71 -14.77 3.87 -30.53
N GLU A 72 -16.06 4.14 -30.33
CA GLU A 72 -16.56 5.49 -30.06
C GLU A 72 -16.02 6.02 -28.74
N GLN A 73 -16.01 5.23 -27.65
CA GLN A 73 -15.44 5.61 -26.36
C GLN A 73 -13.93 5.87 -26.44
N GLN A 74 -13.17 5.07 -27.20
CA GLN A 74 -11.75 5.30 -27.45
C GLN A 74 -11.53 6.58 -28.26
N SER A 75 -12.36 6.84 -29.27
CA SER A 75 -12.29 8.07 -30.07
C SER A 75 -12.64 9.32 -29.25
N LEU A 76 -13.62 9.21 -28.34
CA LEU A 76 -14.04 10.28 -27.43
C LEU A 76 -12.97 10.53 -26.35
N SER A 77 -12.39 9.46 -25.78
CA SER A 77 -11.29 9.59 -24.83
C SER A 77 -10.05 10.22 -25.48
N ALA A 78 -9.68 9.79 -26.69
CA ALA A 78 -8.59 10.41 -27.45
C ALA A 78 -8.86 11.87 -27.79
N LEU A 79 -10.12 12.22 -28.10
CA LEU A 79 -10.52 13.61 -28.32
C LEU A 79 -10.44 14.42 -27.02
N ASP A 80 -10.88 13.86 -25.89
CA ASP A 80 -10.86 14.50 -24.58
C ASP A 80 -9.42 14.76 -24.11
N PHE A 81 -8.50 13.80 -24.30
CA PHE A 81 -7.07 14.01 -24.06
C PHE A 81 -6.49 15.13 -24.93
N ARG A 82 -6.89 15.21 -26.21
CA ARG A 82 -6.43 16.28 -27.12
C ARG A 82 -7.01 17.64 -26.74
N VAL A 83 -8.28 17.68 -26.35
CA VAL A 83 -8.94 18.90 -25.87
C VAL A 83 -8.26 19.36 -24.57
N HIS A 84 -8.05 18.46 -23.62
CA HIS A 84 -7.32 18.75 -22.39
C HIS A 84 -5.89 19.23 -22.63
N HIS A 85 -5.19 18.65 -23.62
CA HIS A 85 -3.87 19.14 -24.03
C HIS A 85 -3.93 20.54 -24.63
N LEU A 86 -4.92 20.84 -25.47
CA LEU A 86 -5.12 22.17 -26.03
C LEU A 86 -5.51 23.20 -24.95
N GLU A 87 -6.39 22.83 -24.02
CA GLU A 87 -6.74 23.65 -22.88
C GLU A 87 -5.51 23.95 -22.02
N LYS A 88 -4.70 22.93 -21.73
CA LYS A 88 -3.45 23.10 -20.98
C LYS A 88 -2.44 24.00 -21.70
N SER A 89 -2.34 23.89 -23.02
CA SER A 89 -1.45 24.71 -23.84
C SER A 89 -1.94 26.15 -24.00
N ILE A 90 -3.26 26.38 -24.02
CA ILE A 90 -3.86 27.71 -24.18
C ILE A 90 -3.95 28.47 -22.85
N PHE A 91 -4.36 27.79 -21.77
CA PHE A 91 -4.59 28.42 -20.47
C PHE A 91 -3.38 28.34 -19.54
N GLY A 92 -2.35 27.54 -19.89
CA GLY A 92 -1.12 27.40 -19.13
C GLY A 92 -1.28 26.59 -17.85
N PHE A 93 -0.23 25.85 -17.47
CA PHE A 93 -0.14 25.12 -16.21
C PHE A 93 0.89 25.82 -15.32
N ASP A 94 0.47 26.38 -14.19
CA ASP A 94 1.36 26.90 -13.15
C ASP A 94 1.57 25.80 -12.09
N PRO A 95 2.77 25.18 -11.99
CA PRO A 95 3.00 24.05 -11.09
C PRO A 95 2.93 24.42 -9.59
N VAL A 96 2.89 25.71 -9.25
CA VAL A 96 2.90 26.17 -7.85
C VAL A 96 1.48 26.29 -7.27
N THR A 97 0.49 26.60 -8.10
CA THR A 97 -0.90 26.75 -7.66
C THR A 97 -1.74 25.72 -8.39
N LYS A 98 -2.05 24.58 -7.74
CA LYS A 98 -2.98 23.56 -8.26
C LYS A 98 -4.42 24.08 -8.32
N LYS A 99 -4.65 25.19 -9.02
CA LYS A 99 -5.93 25.81 -9.37
C LYS A 99 -5.74 26.46 -10.74
N ALA A 100 -6.78 26.44 -11.58
CA ALA A 100 -6.85 27.23 -12.81
C ALA A 100 -6.84 28.73 -12.45
N SER A 101 -5.66 29.26 -12.13
CA SER A 101 -5.49 30.60 -11.56
C SER A 101 -5.53 31.68 -12.63
N VAL A 102 -6.43 31.61 -13.61
CA VAL A 102 -6.71 32.78 -14.46
C VAL A 102 -8.13 32.74 -15.04
N HIS A 103 -9.14 32.23 -14.34
CA HIS A 103 -10.51 32.28 -14.87
C HIS A 103 -11.16 33.68 -14.82
N GLU A 104 -10.66 34.59 -13.98
CA GLU A 104 -11.20 35.96 -13.89
C GLU A 104 -10.51 36.95 -14.83
N LYS A 105 -9.18 36.88 -15.00
CA LYS A 105 -8.45 37.84 -15.85
C LYS A 105 -8.47 37.49 -17.34
N PHE A 106 -8.74 36.25 -17.73
CA PHE A 106 -8.82 35.86 -19.15
C PHE A 106 -10.17 36.10 -19.81
N LYS A 107 -11.26 36.32 -19.04
CA LYS A 107 -12.56 36.64 -19.63
C LYS A 107 -12.63 38.07 -20.18
N GLU A 108 -11.85 38.99 -19.63
CA GLU A 108 -11.81 40.40 -20.05
C GLU A 108 -10.71 40.72 -21.07
N GLN A 109 -9.72 39.85 -21.23
CA GLN A 109 -8.69 40.04 -22.25
C GLN A 109 -9.19 39.48 -23.57
N LEU A 110 -9.45 40.41 -24.50
CA LEU A 110 -9.59 40.26 -25.95
C LEU A 110 -9.15 38.89 -26.51
N SER A 111 -9.94 38.31 -27.42
CA SER A 111 -9.66 37.02 -28.06
C SER A 111 -8.17 36.83 -28.34
N LEU A 112 -7.61 35.65 -28.04
CA LEU A 112 -6.19 35.33 -28.24
C LEU A 112 -5.69 35.74 -29.63
N LEU A 113 -6.58 35.66 -30.62
CA LEU A 113 -6.37 36.11 -31.98
C LEU A 113 -6.04 37.62 -32.07
N LYS A 114 -6.77 38.50 -31.36
CA LYS A 114 -6.46 39.93 -31.28
C LYS A 114 -5.13 40.20 -30.60
N ARG A 115 -4.77 39.43 -29.55
CA ARG A 115 -3.44 39.55 -28.91
C ARG A 115 -2.32 39.12 -29.84
N VAL A 116 -2.52 38.04 -30.60
CA VAL A 116 -1.57 37.61 -31.63
C VAL A 116 -1.45 38.65 -32.74
N ASP A 117 -2.56 39.27 -33.14
CA ASP A 117 -2.54 40.35 -34.13
C ASP A 117 -1.86 41.63 -33.60
N GLU A 118 -2.05 41.97 -32.33
CA GLU A 118 -1.32 43.06 -31.64
C GLU A 118 0.17 42.75 -31.56
N ILE A 119 0.56 41.56 -31.11
CA ILE A 119 1.98 41.13 -31.09
C ILE A 119 2.58 41.12 -32.49
N LYS A 120 1.82 40.65 -33.50
CA LYS A 120 2.26 40.66 -34.89
C LYS A 120 2.41 42.09 -35.40
N LYS A 121 1.52 43.00 -35.00
CA LYS A 121 1.61 44.42 -35.35
C LYS A 121 2.80 45.08 -34.65
N ASP A 122 3.03 44.80 -33.38
CA ASP A 122 4.15 45.31 -32.60
C ASP A 122 5.48 44.75 -33.13
N PHE A 123 5.54 43.46 -33.45
CA PHE A 123 6.69 42.82 -34.08
C PHE A 123 7.00 43.41 -35.46
N ASN A 124 5.98 43.63 -36.29
CA ASN A 124 6.15 44.30 -37.58
C ASN A 124 6.51 45.78 -37.43
N THR A 125 6.07 46.44 -36.36
CA THR A 125 6.47 47.81 -36.02
C THR A 125 7.93 47.86 -35.57
N ILE A 126 8.39 46.89 -34.76
CA ILE A 126 9.79 46.75 -34.35
C ILE A 126 10.70 46.43 -35.55
N ILE A 127 10.22 45.63 -36.51
CA ILE A 127 10.94 45.37 -37.76
C ILE A 127 11.07 46.65 -38.61
N ARG A 128 10.07 47.53 -38.59
CA ARG A 128 10.04 48.79 -39.35
C ARG A 128 10.74 49.97 -38.66
N GLU A 129 10.60 50.13 -37.35
CA GLU A 129 11.29 51.19 -36.58
C GLU A 129 12.80 50.94 -36.52
N ARG A 130 13.22 49.69 -36.68
CA ARG A 130 14.62 49.27 -36.70
C ARG A 130 15.10 48.99 -38.13
N ASP A 131 14.86 49.92 -39.06
CA ASP A 131 15.36 49.93 -40.46
C ASP A 131 16.91 49.95 -40.60
N GLY A 132 17.67 49.59 -39.55
CA GLY A 132 19.13 49.52 -39.53
C GLY A 132 19.71 48.12 -39.31
N THR A 133 18.91 47.07 -39.12
CA THR A 133 19.44 45.70 -38.95
C THR A 133 18.76 44.71 -39.89
N ASP A 134 19.23 44.67 -41.14
CA ASP A 134 19.06 43.53 -42.08
C ASP A 134 19.35 42.17 -41.40
N GLY A 135 20.11 42.17 -40.30
CA GLY A 135 20.38 41.00 -39.48
C GLY A 135 19.16 40.30 -38.90
N LEU A 136 18.05 40.98 -38.56
CA LEU A 136 16.85 40.29 -38.04
C LEU A 136 16.05 39.61 -39.16
N LYS A 137 15.98 40.26 -40.33
CA LYS A 137 15.32 39.70 -41.52
C LYS A 137 16.15 38.53 -42.09
N SER A 138 17.47 38.70 -42.17
CA SER A 138 18.41 37.65 -42.50
C SER A 138 18.38 36.52 -41.48
N PHE A 139 18.29 36.82 -40.17
CA PHE A 139 18.12 35.79 -39.14
C PHE A 139 16.78 35.07 -39.26
N LEU A 140 15.69 35.75 -39.60
CA LEU A 140 14.40 35.12 -39.82
C LEU A 140 14.42 34.23 -41.08
N GLU A 141 15.11 34.65 -42.13
CA GLU A 141 15.30 33.87 -43.36
C GLU A 141 16.22 32.66 -43.14
N ILE A 142 17.31 32.83 -42.38
CA ILE A 142 18.17 31.72 -41.92
C ILE A 142 17.38 30.82 -40.98
N TYR A 143 16.58 31.37 -40.08
CA TYR A 143 15.73 30.59 -39.19
C TYR A 143 14.67 29.85 -39.97
N ASP A 144 14.09 30.40 -41.04
CA ASP A 144 13.11 29.68 -41.86
C ASP A 144 13.79 28.53 -42.63
N GLN A 145 14.99 28.77 -43.17
CA GLN A 145 15.83 27.73 -43.80
C GLN A 145 16.28 26.65 -42.82
N VAL A 146 16.58 27.01 -41.57
CA VAL A 146 17.08 26.11 -40.53
C VAL A 146 15.95 25.65 -39.61
N SER A 147 14.71 26.15 -39.78
CA SER A 147 13.53 25.79 -38.97
C SER A 147 13.22 24.32 -39.12
N GLU A 148 13.55 23.78 -40.30
CA GLU A 148 13.43 22.37 -40.60
C GLU A 148 14.39 21.50 -39.78
N LEU A 149 15.57 22.02 -39.43
CA LEU A 149 16.58 21.35 -38.60
C LEU A 149 16.48 21.70 -37.11
N VAL A 150 15.89 22.84 -36.76
CA VAL A 150 15.78 23.33 -35.37
C VAL A 150 14.45 22.97 -34.72
N SER A 151 13.47 22.48 -35.50
CA SER A 151 12.23 21.98 -34.94
C SER A 151 12.50 20.71 -34.09
N PRO A 152 12.31 20.78 -32.76
CA PRO A 152 12.56 19.64 -31.87
C PRO A 152 11.62 18.45 -32.12
N PHE A 153 10.63 18.63 -33.02
CA PHE A 153 9.70 17.60 -33.45
C PHE A 153 10.19 16.77 -34.65
N LYS A 154 11.16 17.28 -35.43
CA LYS A 154 11.81 16.51 -36.51
C LYS A 154 13.05 15.75 -36.03
N ASP A 155 13.75 16.28 -35.05
CA ASP A 155 14.89 15.62 -34.37
C ASP A 155 14.49 14.71 -33.21
N SER A 156 13.19 14.52 -32.96
CA SER A 156 12.76 13.42 -32.11
C SER A 156 13.30 12.12 -32.73
N ALA A 157 14.04 11.32 -31.96
CA ALA A 157 14.63 10.06 -32.42
C ALA A 157 13.64 9.18 -33.24
N LEU A 158 12.34 9.31 -32.93
CA LEU A 158 11.21 8.66 -33.59
C LEU A 158 10.95 9.11 -35.05
N ALA A 159 11.27 10.35 -35.42
CA ALA A 159 11.07 10.88 -36.78
C ALA A 159 12.21 10.47 -37.72
N MET A 160 13.44 10.47 -37.23
CA MET A 160 14.61 9.97 -37.95
C MET A 160 14.50 8.45 -38.19
N GLU A 161 14.01 7.69 -37.20
CA GLU A 161 13.70 6.26 -37.32
C GLU A 161 12.60 5.97 -38.36
N ARG A 162 11.61 6.86 -38.49
CA ARG A 162 10.53 6.72 -39.49
C ARG A 162 11.00 6.93 -40.93
N VAL A 163 11.97 7.82 -41.15
CA VAL A 163 12.48 8.19 -42.49
C VAL A 163 13.63 7.27 -42.94
N ILE A 164 14.49 6.82 -42.01
CA ILE A 164 15.70 6.07 -42.37
C ILE A 164 15.48 4.56 -42.44
N LEU A 165 14.58 4.00 -41.61
CA LEU A 165 14.35 2.57 -41.63
C LEU A 165 13.36 2.17 -42.73
N THR A 166 13.84 1.36 -43.68
CA THR A 166 12.99 0.69 -44.66
C THR A 166 12.01 -0.25 -43.94
N PRO A 167 10.83 -0.54 -44.52
CA PRO A 167 9.85 -1.44 -43.90
C PRO A 167 10.43 -2.84 -43.64
N GLU A 168 11.39 -3.27 -44.45
CA GLU A 168 12.09 -4.55 -44.30
C GLU A 168 13.03 -4.56 -43.09
N SER A 169 13.80 -3.48 -42.88
CA SER A 169 14.63 -3.32 -41.67
C SER A 169 13.79 -3.21 -40.40
N LYS A 170 12.60 -2.59 -40.46
CA LYS A 170 11.66 -2.58 -39.31
C LYS A 170 11.16 -3.99 -38.98
N ALA A 171 10.85 -4.79 -40.00
CA ALA A 171 10.42 -6.17 -39.80
C ALA A 171 11.53 -7.04 -39.21
N GLU A 172 12.77 -6.84 -39.64
CA GLU A 172 13.94 -7.54 -39.08
C GLU A 172 14.20 -7.14 -37.62
N ILE A 173 14.11 -5.84 -37.29
CA ILE A 173 14.23 -5.36 -35.91
C ILE A 173 13.13 -5.98 -35.04
N VAL A 174 11.87 -5.93 -35.46
CA VAL A 174 10.75 -6.52 -34.71
C VAL A 174 10.93 -8.04 -34.54
N ALA A 175 11.38 -8.75 -35.57
CA ALA A 175 11.65 -10.18 -35.48
C ALA A 175 12.82 -10.49 -34.53
N SER A 176 13.87 -9.68 -34.56
CA SER A 176 15.02 -9.83 -33.67
C SER A 176 14.68 -9.52 -32.20
N SER A 177 13.79 -8.57 -31.96
CA SER A 177 13.32 -8.16 -30.63
C SER A 177 12.04 -8.88 -30.20
N ALA A 178 11.53 -9.86 -30.96
CA ALA A 178 10.26 -10.51 -30.67
C ALA A 178 10.21 -11.17 -29.28
N GLY A 179 11.29 -11.84 -28.87
CA GLY A 179 11.39 -12.45 -27.54
C GLY A 179 11.46 -11.41 -26.40
N GLU A 180 12.08 -10.25 -26.65
CA GLU A 180 12.11 -9.15 -25.69
C GLU A 180 10.71 -8.52 -25.54
N LEU A 181 10.00 -8.33 -26.66
CA LEU A 181 8.64 -7.83 -26.68
C LEU A 181 7.67 -8.80 -25.98
N GLU A 182 7.84 -10.10 -26.14
CA GLU A 182 7.04 -11.11 -25.45
C GLU A 182 7.33 -11.10 -23.93
N SER A 183 8.59 -11.01 -23.53
CA SER A 183 8.97 -10.84 -22.12
C SER A 183 8.40 -9.55 -21.52
N VAL A 184 8.41 -8.45 -22.26
CA VAL A 184 7.85 -7.17 -21.79
C VAL A 184 6.33 -7.24 -21.72
N ALA A 185 5.67 -7.93 -22.66
CA ALA A 185 4.23 -8.15 -22.63
C ALA A 185 3.81 -9.02 -21.43
N GLU A 186 4.56 -10.07 -21.10
CA GLU A 186 4.33 -10.87 -19.89
C GLU A 186 4.52 -10.05 -18.61
N GLN A 187 5.57 -9.23 -18.55
CA GLN A 187 5.80 -8.34 -17.41
C GLN A 187 4.71 -7.28 -17.27
N LEU A 188 4.25 -6.68 -18.37
CA LEU A 188 3.13 -5.74 -18.38
C LEU A 188 1.84 -6.40 -17.90
N LYS A 189 1.58 -7.64 -18.33
CA LYS A 189 0.45 -8.42 -17.85
C LYS A 189 0.53 -8.70 -16.35
N GLN A 190 1.72 -9.07 -15.84
CA GLN A 190 1.93 -9.23 -14.40
C GLN A 190 1.72 -7.92 -13.64
N ILE A 191 2.16 -6.78 -14.20
CA ILE A 191 1.94 -5.46 -13.60
C ILE A 191 0.44 -5.13 -13.57
N ASP A 192 -0.29 -5.40 -14.65
CA ASP A 192 -1.75 -5.18 -14.72
C ASP A 192 -2.51 -6.06 -13.72
N GLU A 193 -2.08 -7.32 -13.54
CA GLU A 193 -2.60 -8.22 -12.50
C GLU A 193 -2.31 -7.72 -11.07
N LEU A 194 -1.20 -7.03 -10.86
CA LEU A 194 -0.80 -6.49 -9.55
C LEU A 194 -1.35 -5.08 -9.25
N GLN A 195 -1.73 -4.32 -10.28
CA GLN A 195 -2.32 -2.99 -10.14
C GLN A 195 -3.58 -2.95 -9.24
N PRO A 196 -4.57 -3.86 -9.37
CA PRO A 196 -5.74 -3.85 -8.51
C PRO A 196 -5.42 -4.19 -7.04
N LEU A 197 -4.35 -4.93 -6.76
CA LEU A 197 -3.90 -5.23 -5.40
C LEU A 197 -3.29 -4.00 -4.72
N ILE A 198 -2.59 -3.15 -5.49
CA ILE A 198 -2.01 -1.89 -4.99
C ILE A 198 -3.10 -0.84 -4.80
N GLU A 199 -4.10 -0.81 -5.70
CA GLU A 199 -5.23 0.12 -5.62
C GLU A 199 -6.33 -0.32 -4.64
N ALA A 200 -6.18 -1.51 -4.06
CA ALA A 200 -7.12 -2.09 -3.11
C ALA A 200 -7.43 -1.11 -1.97
N SER A 201 -8.71 -1.00 -1.65
CA SER A 201 -9.28 -0.02 -0.72
C SER A 201 -8.70 -0.11 0.70
N GLU A 202 -8.16 -1.27 1.05
CA GLU A 202 -7.57 -1.65 2.31
C GLU A 202 -6.26 -0.87 2.55
N PHE A 203 -5.46 -0.68 1.50
CA PHE A 203 -4.22 0.11 1.59
C PHE A 203 -4.49 1.61 1.63
N LYS A 204 -5.55 2.08 0.97
CA LYS A 204 -6.01 3.48 1.06
C LYS A 204 -6.56 3.82 2.44
N SER A 205 -7.12 2.83 3.14
CA SER A 205 -7.64 2.99 4.49
C SER A 205 -6.53 2.96 5.56
N LEU A 206 -5.35 2.44 5.23
CA LEU A 206 -4.21 2.34 6.14
C LEU A 206 -3.79 3.69 6.72
N GLU A 207 -3.78 4.75 5.91
CA GLU A 207 -3.43 6.12 6.34
C GLU A 207 -4.42 6.68 7.39
N LYS A 208 -5.68 6.19 7.39
CA LYS A 208 -6.69 6.55 8.40
C LYS A 208 -6.56 5.73 9.69
N HIS A 209 -6.12 4.48 9.59
CA HIS A 209 -5.98 3.58 10.73
C HIS A 209 -4.64 3.75 11.48
N LEU A 210 -3.59 4.23 10.80
CA LEU A 210 -2.29 4.50 11.39
C LEU A 210 -2.33 5.46 12.60
N PRO A 211 -3.01 6.63 12.53
CA PRO A 211 -3.14 7.52 13.69
C PRO A 211 -4.04 6.98 14.80
N GLN A 212 -4.89 5.98 14.51
CA GLN A 212 -5.69 5.28 15.53
C GLN A 212 -4.88 4.18 16.22
N LEU A 213 -3.89 3.60 15.53
CA LEU A 213 -3.02 2.57 16.08
C LEU A 213 -1.97 3.14 17.04
N THR A 214 -1.41 4.31 16.77
CA THR A 214 -0.41 4.96 17.62
C THR A 214 -0.82 5.11 19.10
N PRO A 215 -2.03 5.61 19.44
CA PRO A 215 -2.45 5.67 20.85
C PRO A 215 -2.67 4.28 21.45
N ILE A 216 -3.16 3.31 20.67
CA ILE A 216 -3.36 1.93 21.13
C ILE A 216 -2.02 1.28 21.45
N GLU A 217 -1.01 1.48 20.61
CA GLU A 217 0.35 0.98 20.83
C GLU A 217 0.93 1.54 22.14
N THR A 218 0.73 2.84 22.39
CA THR A 218 1.20 3.49 23.62
C THR A 218 0.51 2.88 24.85
N ILE A 219 -0.82 2.73 24.80
CA ILE A 219 -1.59 2.10 25.89
C ILE A 219 -1.13 0.65 26.12
N HIS A 220 -0.86 -0.10 25.04
CA HIS A 220 -0.42 -1.49 25.16
C HIS A 220 0.97 -1.60 25.80
N ILE A 221 1.89 -0.67 25.51
CA ILE A 221 3.19 -0.60 26.17
C ILE A 221 3.02 -0.35 27.68
N ASP A 222 2.16 0.59 28.05
CA ASP A 222 1.89 0.90 29.46
C ASP A 222 1.23 -0.28 30.18
N GLN A 223 0.25 -0.94 29.55
CA GLN A 223 -0.39 -2.15 30.08
C GLN A 223 0.60 -3.30 30.26
N ALA A 224 1.52 -3.49 29.32
CA ALA A 224 2.56 -4.52 29.44
C ALA A 224 3.52 -4.22 30.60
N ALA A 225 3.86 -2.94 30.82
CA ALA A 225 4.67 -2.52 31.95
C ALA A 225 3.96 -2.76 33.29
N GLU A 226 2.69 -2.34 33.42
CA GLU A 226 1.88 -2.55 34.62
C GLU A 226 1.66 -4.04 34.92
N SER A 227 1.40 -4.84 33.88
CA SER A 227 1.25 -6.30 34.01
C SER A 227 2.53 -6.96 34.54
N ASN A 228 3.70 -6.55 34.02
CA ASN A 228 4.99 -7.06 34.49
C ASN A 228 5.28 -6.64 35.93
N GLU A 229 5.00 -5.39 36.31
CA GLU A 229 5.16 -4.92 37.70
C GLU A 229 4.27 -5.71 38.66
N SER A 230 3.00 -5.88 38.32
CA SER A 230 2.03 -6.65 39.11
C SER A 230 2.48 -8.11 39.25
N SER A 231 2.91 -8.73 38.14
CA SER A 231 3.44 -10.09 38.14
C SER A 231 4.69 -10.23 39.02
N ALA A 232 5.63 -9.28 38.94
CA ALA A 232 6.81 -9.24 39.78
C ALA A 232 6.45 -9.10 41.27
N ARG A 233 5.47 -8.25 41.59
CA ARG A 233 4.97 -8.08 42.96
C ARG A 233 4.34 -9.35 43.51
N VAL A 234 3.48 -10.02 42.73
CA VAL A 234 2.85 -11.28 43.12
C VAL A 234 3.90 -12.37 43.31
N THR A 235 4.88 -12.45 42.42
CA THR A 235 5.99 -13.40 42.53
C THR A 235 6.80 -13.14 43.80
N GLY A 236 7.14 -11.88 44.10
CA GLY A 236 7.84 -11.52 45.33
C GLY A 236 7.03 -11.83 46.59
N LEU A 237 5.71 -11.66 46.56
CA LEU A 237 4.83 -12.08 47.67
C LEU A 237 4.81 -13.59 47.86
N LEU A 238 4.78 -14.36 46.77
CA LEU A 238 4.86 -15.83 46.81
C LEU A 238 6.21 -16.30 47.34
N GLU A 239 7.31 -15.67 46.95
CA GLU A 239 8.65 -15.96 47.49
C GLU A 239 8.73 -15.69 49.00
N ASN A 240 8.21 -14.54 49.45
CA ASN A 240 8.14 -14.20 50.87
C ASN A 240 7.27 -15.20 51.65
N TYR A 241 6.11 -15.56 51.10
CA TYR A 241 5.24 -16.57 51.70
C TYR A 241 5.95 -17.93 51.81
N ASN A 242 6.62 -18.38 50.75
CA ASN A 242 7.40 -19.61 50.76
C ASN A 242 8.53 -19.55 51.80
N GLY A 243 9.19 -18.40 51.96
CA GLY A 243 10.17 -18.17 53.02
C GLY A 243 9.58 -18.31 54.43
N ILE A 244 8.41 -17.70 54.68
CA ILE A 244 7.68 -17.81 55.95
C ILE A 244 7.29 -19.27 56.21
N VAL A 245 6.76 -19.98 55.21
CA VAL A 245 6.38 -21.39 55.35
C VAL A 245 7.61 -22.27 55.64
N ASN A 246 8.74 -22.02 54.98
CA ASN A 246 9.97 -22.78 55.23
C ASN A 246 10.49 -22.54 56.66
N THR A 247 10.58 -21.29 57.10
CA THR A 247 10.99 -20.96 58.48
C THR A 247 10.03 -21.53 59.53
N LEU A 248 8.72 -21.47 59.28
CA LEU A 248 7.72 -22.09 60.16
C LEU A 248 7.93 -23.62 60.24
N SER A 249 8.22 -24.25 59.09
CA SER A 249 8.49 -25.69 59.02
C SER A 249 9.76 -26.07 59.80
N GLU A 250 10.82 -25.27 59.69
CA GLU A 250 12.06 -25.45 60.47
C GLU A 250 11.80 -25.30 61.98
N ILE A 251 10.98 -24.31 62.39
CA ILE A 251 10.60 -24.12 63.79
C ILE A 251 9.83 -25.35 64.30
N PHE A 252 8.86 -25.85 63.54
CA PHE A 252 8.10 -27.04 63.93
C PHE A 252 8.99 -28.28 64.08
N ILE A 253 9.93 -28.50 63.16
CA ILE A 253 10.92 -29.58 63.28
C ILE A 253 11.79 -29.39 64.53
N SER A 254 12.21 -28.14 64.82
CA SER A 254 13.01 -27.86 66.02
C SER A 254 12.24 -28.17 67.31
N TRP A 255 10.96 -27.83 67.37
CA TRP A 255 10.09 -28.09 68.50
C TRP A 255 9.83 -29.58 68.67
N ASP A 256 9.58 -30.30 67.59
CA ASP A 256 9.40 -31.76 67.61
C ASP A 256 10.64 -32.48 68.16
N ASN A 257 11.83 -32.03 67.75
CA ASN A 257 13.09 -32.57 68.29
C ASN A 257 13.27 -32.29 69.79
N ILE A 258 12.96 -31.07 70.24
CA ILE A 258 13.03 -30.70 71.67
C ILE A 258 12.04 -31.54 72.47
N LEU A 259 10.80 -31.67 71.98
CA LEU A 259 9.73 -32.42 72.63
C LEU A 259 10.08 -33.91 72.72
N THR A 260 10.55 -34.50 71.62
CA THR A 260 11.07 -35.89 71.58
C THR A 260 12.21 -36.10 72.58
N THR A 261 13.13 -35.13 72.70
CA THR A 261 14.25 -35.22 73.66
C THR A 261 13.76 -35.17 75.11
N ILE A 262 12.78 -34.31 75.41
CA ILE A 262 12.16 -34.22 76.72
C ILE A 262 11.42 -35.52 77.05
N GLU A 263 10.61 -36.05 76.12
CA GLU A 263 9.90 -37.31 76.29
C GLU A 263 10.84 -38.49 76.52
N ALA A 264 11.96 -38.55 75.78
CA ALA A 264 12.98 -39.57 75.97
C ALA A 264 13.62 -39.48 77.36
N ASN A 265 13.93 -38.27 77.84
CA ASN A 265 14.48 -38.03 79.16
C ASN A 265 13.48 -38.40 80.28
N VAL A 266 12.21 -38.00 80.14
CA VAL A 266 11.15 -38.37 81.09
C VAL A 266 10.97 -39.89 81.13
N SER A 267 10.90 -40.54 79.96
CA SER A 267 10.81 -42.00 79.86
C SER A 267 12.02 -42.71 80.47
N ALA A 268 13.21 -42.11 80.43
CA ALA A 268 14.40 -42.64 81.08
C ALA A 268 14.31 -42.51 82.61
N ILE A 269 13.83 -41.38 83.12
CA ILE A 269 13.62 -41.14 84.55
C ILE A 269 12.54 -42.08 85.11
N GLU A 270 11.43 -42.27 84.38
CA GLU A 270 10.36 -43.19 84.79
C GLU A 270 10.85 -44.64 84.86
N ARG A 271 11.66 -45.08 83.89
CA ARG A 271 12.31 -46.39 83.94
C ARG A 271 13.28 -46.53 85.09
N ALA A 272 14.02 -45.47 85.44
CA ALA A 272 14.94 -45.49 86.58
C ALA A 272 14.20 -45.49 87.94
N ARG A 273 12.96 -45.00 87.98
CA ARG A 273 12.13 -44.95 89.20
C ARG A 273 11.24 -46.18 89.38
N GLY A 274 11.00 -46.94 88.30
CA GLY A 274 10.20 -48.17 88.29
C GLY A 274 10.97 -49.47 88.59
N ASN A 275 12.29 -49.39 88.81
CA ASN A 275 13.14 -50.44 89.37
C ASN A 275 13.51 -50.10 90.83
#